data_AF-A0A2W1F6Y9-F1
#
_entry.id   AF-A0A2W1F6Y9-F1
#
_cell.length_a   1.000
_cell.length_b   1.000
_cell.length_c   1.000
_cell.angle_alpha   90.00
_cell.angle_beta   90.00
_cell.angle_gamma   90.00
#
_symmetry.space_group_name_H-M   'P 1'
#
loop_
_entity.id
_entity.type
_entity.pdbx_description
1 polymer ?
#
loop_
_entity_poly.entity_id
_entity_poly.type
_entity_poly.pdbx_seq_one_letter_code
_entity_poly.pdbx_strand_id
1 'polypeptide(L)'
;MRKYSQPDKKLLVLSVSAMDYMLHIEGYDKNDKPELLLSVESTNIPELVRKFADNPKYRLETSLVQLQKQTLPDLLDHVDFLCSITEAKAHDTVTFDFDLHEDRFRKQLYSLLDDFEVKLINQMAKAISGYIPTWNLKARNLIQGWRKLHGTTMKAFLRKKGEHQTKKSNGPSWNASLLSGPQKDLDPVWNSIDKKTKDFVEQRKKLVAGEIEFLMNGLRNSIKGVDSKAFKKNLENKGPALQQAFDTIESAIRSGLKQQKGRLLEDSNGDYFRGRMSSLYKDVVADQECKKHSFRAALNMFENVMCGSESPYVVQIQGKFNEVWGTLKMEKKKQGEKAIKKVMNEIRTASKQLSVQQKPSESALKMCANLTLLVKEGRDQCSKPIRTSYLVSRSGRTVKVEKK
;
A
#
# COMPACT_ATOMS: atom_id res chain seq x y z
N MET A 1 -9.99 -28.08 9.08
CA MET A 1 -10.82 -27.10 8.36
C MET A 1 -10.94 -25.81 9.17
N ARG A 2 -10.12 -24.79 8.90
CA ARG A 2 -10.28 -23.45 9.49
C ARG A 2 -11.00 -22.57 8.47
N LYS A 3 -12.25 -22.21 8.77
CA LYS A 3 -13.03 -21.23 8.00
C LYS A 3 -12.34 -19.87 8.17
N TYR A 4 -11.66 -19.38 7.13
CA TYR A 4 -11.30 -17.97 7.04
C TYR A 4 -12.57 -17.21 6.66
N SER A 5 -13.31 -16.75 7.67
CA SER A 5 -14.25 -15.66 7.50
C SER A 5 -13.49 -14.46 6.93
N GLN A 6 -13.93 -13.96 5.77
CA GLN A 6 -13.60 -12.61 5.36
C GLN A 6 -13.93 -11.69 6.55
N PRO A 7 -13.06 -10.77 6.98
CA PRO A 7 -13.56 -9.65 7.73
C PRO A 7 -14.42 -8.89 6.72
N ASP A 8 -15.75 -9.05 6.84
CA ASP A 8 -16.69 -8.00 6.48
C ASP A 8 -16.12 -6.72 7.10
N LYS A 9 -15.38 -5.93 6.32
CA LYS A 9 -15.04 -4.57 6.72
C LYS A 9 -16.35 -3.80 6.58
N LYS A 10 -17.24 -3.99 7.56
CA LYS A 10 -18.40 -3.13 7.80
C LYS A 10 -17.83 -1.72 7.84
N LEU A 11 -18.21 -0.90 6.86
CA LEU A 11 -17.95 0.52 6.89
C LEU A 11 -18.48 1.04 8.23
N LEU A 12 -17.60 1.62 9.03
CA LEU A 12 -17.99 2.24 10.29
C LEU A 12 -18.79 3.51 9.94
N VAL A 13 -20.12 3.41 10.03
CA VAL A 13 -21.02 4.56 9.87
C VAL A 13 -21.33 5.06 11.28
N LEU A 14 -20.90 6.27 11.60
CA LEU A 14 -21.23 6.97 12.83
C LEU A 14 -22.10 8.17 12.47
N SER A 15 -23.30 8.22 13.03
CA SER A 15 -24.16 9.40 12.95
C SER A 15 -23.73 10.39 14.01
N VAL A 16 -23.28 11.58 13.59
CA VAL A 16 -22.79 12.63 14.50
C VAL A 16 -23.60 13.91 14.37
N SER A 17 -23.77 14.62 15.49
CA SER A 17 -24.36 15.97 15.51
C SER A 17 -23.28 17.01 15.80
N ALA A 18 -22.69 17.57 14.74
CA ALA A 18 -21.65 18.60 14.86
C ALA A 18 -22.18 19.90 15.46
N MET A 19 -23.42 20.27 15.12
CA MET A 19 -24.05 21.49 15.59
C MET A 19 -24.24 21.47 17.11
N ASP A 20 -24.78 20.38 17.65
CA ASP A 20 -25.00 20.27 19.10
C ASP A 20 -23.69 20.20 19.88
N TYR A 21 -22.67 19.51 19.35
CA TYR A 21 -21.37 19.44 19.99
C TYR A 21 -20.64 20.79 20.03
N MET A 22 -20.72 21.57 18.95
CA MET A 22 -20.15 22.92 18.91
C MET A 22 -20.84 23.84 19.91
N LEU A 23 -22.16 23.74 20.07
CA LEU A 23 -22.89 24.50 21.08
C LEU A 23 -22.44 24.16 22.51
N HIS A 24 -22.14 22.89 22.80
CA HIS A 24 -21.53 22.49 24.08
C HIS A 24 -20.14 23.11 24.29
N ILE A 25 -19.35 23.29 23.24
CA ILE A 25 -18.02 23.91 23.31
C ILE A 25 -18.12 25.42 23.53
N GLU A 26 -19.00 26.08 22.80
CA GLU A 26 -19.20 27.54 22.84
C GLU A 26 -19.87 27.99 24.14
N GLY A 27 -20.59 27.08 24.80
CA GLY A 27 -21.43 27.40 25.95
C GLY A 27 -22.77 27.96 25.48
N TYR A 28 -23.87 27.47 26.05
CA TYR A 28 -25.23 27.93 25.70
C TYR A 28 -26.06 28.19 26.95
N ASP A 29 -26.97 29.17 26.87
CA ASP A 29 -27.98 29.39 27.90
C ASP A 29 -29.09 28.33 27.76
N LYS A 30 -29.39 27.65 28.87
CA LYS A 30 -30.44 26.62 28.92
C LYS A 30 -31.85 27.19 28.76
N ASN A 31 -32.01 28.50 28.97
CA ASN A 31 -33.31 29.17 28.93
C ASN A 31 -33.72 29.64 27.53
N ASP A 32 -32.77 29.69 26.58
CA ASP A 32 -32.98 30.25 25.24
C ASP A 32 -33.45 29.24 24.18
N LYS A 33 -33.63 27.96 24.53
CA LYS A 33 -33.95 26.90 23.53
C LYS A 33 -35.17 26.05 23.90
N PRO A 34 -36.13 25.89 22.96
CA PRO A 34 -37.31 25.06 23.15
C PRO A 34 -37.08 23.54 22.95
N GLU A 35 -35.89 23.12 22.47
CA GLU A 35 -35.58 21.71 22.21
C GLU A 35 -34.45 21.17 23.10
N LEU A 36 -34.62 19.93 23.57
CA LEU A 36 -33.65 19.21 24.39
C LEU A 36 -32.39 18.92 23.56
N LEU A 37 -31.32 19.70 23.80
CA LEU A 37 -30.00 19.45 23.23
C LEU A 37 -29.50 18.06 23.60
N LEU A 38 -28.95 17.34 22.61
CA LEU A 38 -28.27 16.07 22.83
C LEU A 38 -27.13 16.26 23.85
N SER A 39 -26.91 15.29 24.75
CA SER A 39 -25.72 15.31 25.60
C SER A 39 -24.45 15.25 24.75
N VAL A 40 -23.31 15.72 25.29
CA VAL A 40 -22.01 15.69 24.62
C VAL A 40 -21.69 14.28 24.10
N GLU A 41 -21.97 13.24 24.90
CA GLU A 41 -21.79 11.83 24.53
C GLU A 41 -22.74 11.41 23.41
N SER A 42 -23.99 11.87 23.45
CA SER A 42 -25.04 11.55 22.49
C SER A 42 -24.84 12.22 21.12
N THR A 43 -23.94 13.21 21.01
CA THR A 43 -23.52 13.78 19.71
C THR A 43 -22.66 12.81 18.89
N ASN A 44 -22.18 11.72 19.50
CA ASN A 44 -21.23 10.73 18.95
C ASN A 44 -19.90 11.30 18.45
N ILE A 45 -19.62 12.60 18.61
CA ILE A 45 -18.32 13.19 18.27
C ILE A 45 -17.20 12.68 19.18
N PRO A 46 -17.39 12.55 20.52
CA PRO A 46 -16.36 11.94 21.36
C PRO A 46 -16.01 10.49 20.96
N GLU A 47 -17.00 9.70 20.54
CA GLU A 47 -16.75 8.34 20.03
C GLU A 47 -16.01 8.38 18.68
N LEU A 48 -16.42 9.26 17.76
CA LEU A 48 -15.71 9.48 16.49
C LEU A 48 -14.23 9.83 16.72
N VAL A 49 -13.95 10.75 17.66
CA VAL A 49 -12.59 11.14 18.03
C VAL A 49 -11.80 9.97 18.61
N ARG A 50 -12.39 9.16 19.50
CA ARG A 50 -11.74 7.95 20.03
C ARG A 50 -11.41 6.96 18.91
N LYS A 51 -12.35 6.68 18.01
CA LYS A 51 -12.13 5.78 16.86
C LYS A 51 -11.07 6.28 15.89
N PHE A 52 -10.99 7.60 15.67
CA PHE A 52 -9.92 8.20 14.89
C PHE A 52 -8.57 8.17 15.61
N ALA A 53 -8.54 8.30 16.93
CA ALA A 53 -7.32 8.19 17.73
C ALA A 53 -6.78 6.75 17.80
N ASP A 54 -7.64 5.73 17.73
CA ASP A 54 -7.25 4.31 17.74
C ASP A 54 -6.53 3.86 16.44
N ASN A 55 -6.80 4.49 15.29
CA ASN A 55 -6.16 4.16 14.02
C ASN A 55 -4.64 4.45 13.96
N PRO A 56 -4.15 5.66 14.32
CA PRO A 56 -2.72 5.92 14.42
C PRO A 56 -2.08 5.08 15.53
N LYS A 57 -2.80 4.78 16.62
CA LYS A 57 -2.35 3.88 17.69
C LYS A 57 -2.03 2.47 17.16
N TYR A 58 -2.88 1.87 16.33
CA TYR A 58 -2.62 0.55 15.74
C TYR A 58 -1.38 0.53 14.83
N ARG A 59 -1.19 1.57 14.00
CA ARG A 59 0.01 1.68 13.15
C ARG A 59 1.28 1.86 13.98
N LEU A 60 1.21 2.67 15.03
CA LEU A 60 2.32 2.89 15.96
C LEU A 60 2.65 1.61 16.73
N GLU A 61 1.63 0.89 17.22
CA GLU A 61 1.78 -0.41 17.87
C GLU A 61 2.41 -1.45 16.95
N THR A 62 1.97 -1.53 15.69
CA THR A 62 2.57 -2.45 14.70
C THR A 62 4.03 -2.11 14.43
N SER A 63 4.36 -0.83 14.24
CA SER A 63 5.74 -0.37 14.06
C SER A 63 6.60 -0.61 15.30
N LEU A 64 6.06 -0.41 16.51
CA LEU A 64 6.74 -0.68 17.77
C LEU A 64 6.97 -2.18 17.98
N VAL A 65 6.00 -3.01 17.63
CA VAL A 65 6.14 -4.47 17.65
C VAL A 65 7.21 -4.91 16.65
N GLN A 66 7.23 -4.35 15.45
CA GLN A 66 8.26 -4.63 14.45
C GLN A 66 9.65 -4.20 14.94
N LEU A 67 9.75 -3.02 15.56
CA LEU A 67 10.99 -2.52 16.16
C LEU A 67 11.48 -3.46 17.28
N GLN A 68 10.60 -3.83 18.21
CA GLN A 68 10.92 -4.66 19.38
C GLN A 68 11.23 -6.11 19.02
N LYS A 69 10.46 -6.72 18.11
CA LYS A 69 10.57 -8.16 17.80
C LYS A 69 11.59 -8.46 16.71
N GLN A 70 11.97 -7.48 15.91
CA GLN A 70 12.77 -7.71 14.71
C GLN A 70 14.00 -6.79 14.67
N THR A 71 13.80 -5.47 14.57
CA THR A 71 14.91 -4.52 14.35
C THR A 71 15.91 -4.46 15.51
N LEU A 72 15.41 -4.40 16.75
CA LEU A 72 16.24 -4.37 17.96
C LEU A 72 17.01 -5.68 18.16
N PRO A 73 16.37 -6.87 18.13
CA PRO A 73 17.09 -8.13 18.17
C PRO A 73 18.17 -8.27 17.09
N ASP A 74 17.87 -7.87 15.85
CA ASP A 74 18.85 -7.91 14.75
C ASP A 74 20.07 -7.01 15.02
N LEU A 75 19.85 -5.80 15.53
CA LEU A 75 20.92 -4.87 15.88
C LEU A 75 21.77 -5.42 17.04
N LEU A 76 21.12 -5.94 18.08
CA LEU A 76 21.80 -6.52 19.23
C LEU A 76 22.59 -7.77 18.84
N ASP A 77 22.05 -8.63 17.98
CA ASP A 77 22.74 -9.80 17.44
C ASP A 77 23.92 -9.40 16.55
N HIS A 78 23.81 -8.29 15.82
CA HIS A 78 24.91 -7.74 15.04
C HIS A 78 26.05 -7.21 15.93
N VAL A 79 25.73 -6.47 16.99
CA VAL A 79 26.73 -5.97 17.95
C VAL A 79 27.41 -7.12 18.70
N ASP A 80 26.64 -8.10 19.17
CA ASP A 80 27.19 -9.32 19.79
C ASP A 80 28.14 -10.04 18.83
N PHE A 81 27.76 -10.16 17.56
CA PHE A 81 28.60 -10.78 16.54
C PHE A 81 29.93 -10.02 16.37
N LEU A 82 29.89 -8.70 16.22
CA LEU A 82 31.11 -7.89 16.08
C LEU A 82 32.03 -8.01 17.30
N CYS A 83 31.48 -8.08 18.52
CA CYS A 83 32.25 -8.28 19.73
C CYS A 83 32.87 -9.69 19.78
N SER A 84 32.12 -10.72 19.37
CA SER A 84 32.55 -12.13 19.39
C SER A 84 33.64 -12.45 18.36
N ILE A 85 33.78 -11.65 17.29
CA ILE A 85 34.84 -11.82 16.28
C ILE A 85 36.23 -11.64 16.89
N THR A 86 36.35 -10.79 17.92
CA THR A 86 37.64 -10.50 18.58
C THR A 86 38.23 -11.69 19.35
N GLU A 87 37.40 -12.70 19.67
CA GLU A 87 37.78 -13.90 20.43
C GLU A 87 38.03 -15.13 19.53
N ALA A 88 37.58 -15.10 18.27
CA ALA A 88 37.67 -16.24 17.36
C ALA A 88 39.10 -16.39 16.81
N LYS A 89 39.65 -17.62 16.85
CA LYS A 89 40.88 -17.95 16.15
C LYS A 89 40.65 -17.85 14.64
N ALA A 90 41.59 -17.25 13.93
CA ALA A 90 41.53 -17.09 12.48
C ALA A 90 41.31 -18.45 11.81
N HIS A 91 40.29 -18.52 10.95
CA HIS A 91 40.07 -19.64 10.06
C HIS A 91 40.51 -19.26 8.65
N ASP A 92 40.85 -20.27 7.84
CA ASP A 92 41.13 -20.09 6.42
C ASP A 92 40.02 -19.28 5.74
N THR A 93 40.41 -18.49 4.75
CA THR A 93 39.56 -17.53 4.07
C THR A 93 38.25 -18.19 3.65
N VAL A 94 37.12 -17.70 4.17
CA VAL A 94 35.81 -18.26 3.84
C VAL A 94 35.57 -18.04 2.34
N THR A 95 35.76 -19.08 1.55
CA THR A 95 35.45 -19.07 0.11
C THR A 95 33.96 -19.35 -0.03
N PHE A 96 33.21 -18.28 -0.33
CA PHE A 96 31.78 -18.35 -0.59
C PHE A 96 31.43 -17.49 -1.78
N ASP A 97 30.72 -18.07 -2.76
CA ASP A 97 30.34 -17.41 -4.00
C ASP A 97 29.08 -16.56 -3.79
N PHE A 98 29.27 -15.36 -3.21
CA PHE A 98 28.17 -14.41 -2.99
C PHE A 98 27.51 -13.96 -4.29
N ASP A 99 28.26 -13.91 -5.39
CA ASP A 99 27.80 -13.35 -6.65
C ASP A 99 26.82 -14.32 -7.33
N LEU A 100 27.10 -15.63 -7.28
CA LEU A 100 26.17 -16.68 -7.71
C LEU A 100 24.81 -16.57 -7.00
N HIS A 101 24.81 -16.39 -5.68
CA HIS A 101 23.57 -16.29 -4.91
C HIS A 101 22.83 -14.97 -5.16
N GLU A 102 23.55 -13.85 -5.28
CA GLU A 102 22.93 -12.57 -5.63
C GLU A 102 22.23 -12.66 -6.99
N ASP A 103 22.87 -13.28 -7.98
CA ASP A 103 22.31 -13.49 -9.31
C ASP A 103 21.10 -14.44 -9.29
N ARG A 104 21.11 -15.48 -8.46
CA ARG A 104 19.93 -16.35 -8.26
C ARG A 104 18.75 -15.59 -7.69
N PHE A 105 18.93 -14.81 -6.62
CA PHE A 105 17.85 -13.99 -6.06
C PHE A 105 17.34 -12.96 -7.06
N ARG A 106 18.23 -12.34 -7.84
CA ARG A 106 17.86 -11.40 -8.90
C ARG A 106 17.01 -12.09 -9.99
N LYS A 107 17.43 -13.27 -10.45
CA LYS A 107 16.66 -14.08 -11.40
C LYS A 107 15.29 -14.47 -10.86
N GLN A 108 15.20 -14.85 -9.59
CA GLN A 108 13.91 -15.15 -8.94
C GLN A 108 13.00 -13.93 -8.86
N LEU A 109 13.54 -12.76 -8.49
CA LEU A 109 12.78 -11.50 -8.48
C LEU A 109 12.26 -11.13 -9.88
N TYR A 110 13.08 -11.33 -10.92
CA TYR A 110 12.69 -10.99 -12.28
C TYR A 110 11.63 -11.97 -12.80
N SER A 111 11.87 -13.27 -12.64
CA SER A 111 10.88 -14.31 -12.96
C SER A 111 9.57 -14.08 -12.22
N LEU A 112 9.60 -13.67 -10.95
CA LEU A 112 8.40 -13.33 -10.18
C LEU A 112 7.58 -12.25 -10.91
N LEU A 113 8.21 -11.14 -11.27
CA LEU A 113 7.53 -10.01 -11.91
C LEU A 113 7.07 -10.34 -13.34
N ASP A 114 7.88 -11.07 -14.10
CA ASP A 114 7.58 -11.48 -15.47
C ASP A 114 6.44 -12.51 -15.50
N ASP A 115 6.49 -13.53 -14.64
CA ASP A 115 5.41 -14.51 -14.53
C ASP A 115 4.11 -13.87 -14.05
N PHE A 116 4.19 -12.88 -13.14
CA PHE A 116 3.03 -12.12 -12.70
C PHE A 116 2.41 -11.34 -13.86
N GLU A 117 3.24 -10.70 -14.70
CA GLU A 117 2.79 -10.00 -15.89
C GLU A 117 2.12 -10.96 -16.89
N VAL A 118 2.81 -12.04 -17.25
CA VAL A 118 2.33 -13.01 -18.25
C VAL A 118 1.04 -13.68 -17.79
N LYS A 119 0.97 -14.10 -16.53
CA LYS A 119 -0.15 -14.90 -16.02
C LYS A 119 -1.34 -14.07 -15.57
N LEU A 120 -1.15 -12.83 -15.11
CA LEU A 120 -2.22 -12.05 -14.49
C LEU A 120 -2.45 -10.72 -15.20
N ILE A 121 -1.42 -9.90 -15.38
CA ILE A 121 -1.57 -8.56 -15.97
C ILE A 121 -2.03 -8.63 -17.42
N ASN A 122 -1.44 -9.54 -18.21
CA ASN A 122 -1.84 -9.73 -19.60
C ASN A 122 -3.27 -10.25 -19.73
N GLN A 123 -3.78 -11.02 -18.75
CA GLN A 123 -5.20 -11.41 -18.74
C GLN A 123 -6.10 -10.18 -18.56
N MET A 124 -5.73 -9.27 -17.66
CA MET A 124 -6.45 -8.01 -17.46
C MET A 124 -6.39 -7.11 -18.69
N ALA A 125 -5.21 -6.91 -19.26
CA ALA A 125 -5.02 -6.10 -20.46
C ALA A 125 -5.85 -6.63 -21.64
N LYS A 126 -5.91 -7.96 -21.80
CA LYS A 126 -6.77 -8.62 -22.79
C LYS A 126 -8.26 -8.41 -22.50
N ALA A 127 -8.69 -8.49 -21.24
CA ALA A 127 -10.07 -8.22 -20.88
C ALA A 127 -10.48 -6.77 -21.14
N ILE A 128 -9.62 -5.80 -20.79
CA ILE A 128 -9.84 -4.38 -21.05
C ILE A 128 -9.93 -4.11 -22.55
N SER A 129 -8.97 -4.62 -23.34
CA SER A 129 -8.96 -4.42 -24.80
C SER A 129 -10.14 -5.11 -25.48
N GLY A 130 -10.47 -6.33 -25.08
CA GLY A 130 -11.64 -7.06 -25.58
C GLY A 130 -12.98 -6.39 -25.26
N TYR A 131 -13.02 -5.51 -24.26
CA TYR A 131 -14.22 -4.77 -23.88
C TYR A 131 -14.49 -3.54 -24.76
N ILE A 132 -13.51 -3.03 -25.49
CA ILE A 132 -13.63 -1.78 -26.27
C ILE A 132 -14.85 -1.78 -27.23
N PRO A 133 -15.14 -2.85 -27.98
CA PRO A 133 -16.32 -2.88 -28.84
C PRO A 133 -17.63 -2.75 -28.05
N THR A 134 -17.73 -3.46 -26.92
CA THR A 134 -18.89 -3.41 -26.02
C THR A 134 -19.05 -2.05 -25.36
N TRP A 135 -17.94 -1.44 -24.94
CA TRP A 135 -17.90 -0.06 -24.44
C TRP A 135 -18.48 0.91 -25.48
N ASN A 136 -17.96 0.89 -26.70
CA ASN A 136 -18.40 1.78 -27.77
C ASN A 136 -19.90 1.65 -28.03
N LEU A 137 -20.43 0.42 -28.07
CA LEU A 137 -21.85 0.18 -28.24
C LEU A 137 -22.68 0.76 -27.08
N LYS A 138 -22.29 0.47 -25.83
CA LYS A 138 -23.00 0.96 -24.63
C LYS A 138 -22.93 2.48 -24.51
N ALA A 139 -21.78 3.08 -24.78
CA ALA A 139 -21.58 4.53 -24.76
C ALA A 139 -22.45 5.23 -25.81
N ARG A 140 -22.51 4.72 -27.05
CA ARG A 140 -23.44 5.26 -28.07
C ARG A 140 -24.89 5.19 -27.60
N ASN A 141 -25.32 4.05 -27.05
CA ASN A 141 -26.70 3.90 -26.56
C ASN A 141 -27.03 4.92 -25.45
N LEU A 142 -26.11 5.14 -24.51
CA LEU A 142 -26.27 6.18 -23.47
C LEU A 142 -26.38 7.57 -24.08
N ILE A 143 -25.50 7.90 -25.02
CA ILE A 143 -25.49 9.21 -25.70
C ILE A 143 -26.77 9.42 -26.51
N GLN A 144 -27.26 8.39 -27.20
CA GLN A 144 -28.55 8.43 -27.91
C GLN A 144 -29.73 8.64 -26.96
N GLY A 145 -29.68 8.04 -25.76
CA GLY A 145 -30.62 8.35 -24.68
C GLY A 145 -30.53 9.81 -24.25
N TRP A 146 -29.33 10.34 -24.07
CA TRP A 146 -29.10 11.73 -23.68
C TRP A 146 -29.56 12.71 -24.75
N ARG A 147 -29.43 12.41 -26.04
CA ARG A 147 -29.94 13.25 -27.15
C ARG A 147 -31.44 13.59 -27.05
N LYS A 148 -32.22 12.80 -26.30
CA LYS A 148 -33.65 13.05 -26.06
C LYS A 148 -33.90 14.09 -24.96
N LEU A 149 -32.88 14.46 -24.18
CA LEU A 149 -32.97 15.49 -23.15
C LEU A 149 -33.07 16.89 -23.76
N HIS A 150 -33.75 17.79 -23.06
CA HIS A 150 -33.85 19.19 -23.47
C HIS A 150 -32.46 19.85 -23.49
N GLY A 151 -32.22 20.74 -24.46
CA GLY A 151 -30.91 21.36 -24.69
C GLY A 151 -30.36 22.13 -23.48
N THR A 152 -31.22 22.75 -22.68
CA THR A 152 -30.80 23.45 -21.44
C THR A 152 -30.29 22.48 -20.37
N THR A 153 -30.98 21.36 -20.16
CA THR A 153 -30.55 20.30 -19.24
C THR A 153 -29.19 19.76 -19.67
N MET A 154 -29.02 19.52 -20.96
CA MET A 154 -27.77 18.96 -21.43
C MET A 154 -26.60 19.95 -21.36
N LYS A 155 -26.83 21.23 -21.66
CA LYS A 155 -25.83 22.29 -21.45
C LYS A 155 -25.40 22.35 -19.98
N ALA A 156 -26.35 22.15 -19.05
CA ALA A 156 -26.04 22.08 -17.63
C ALA A 156 -25.19 20.84 -17.28
N PHE A 157 -25.45 19.66 -17.86
CA PHE A 157 -24.60 18.48 -17.70
C PHE A 157 -23.16 18.74 -18.17
N LEU A 158 -22.97 19.26 -19.38
CA LEU A 158 -21.63 19.54 -19.91
C LEU A 158 -20.87 20.57 -19.04
N ARG A 159 -21.50 21.69 -18.69
CA ARG A 159 -20.89 22.73 -17.84
C ARG A 159 -20.57 22.25 -16.43
N LYS A 160 -21.39 21.32 -15.90
CA LYS A 160 -21.18 20.69 -14.58
C LYS A 160 -20.43 19.35 -14.70
N LYS A 161 -19.67 19.13 -15.78
CA LYS A 161 -18.79 17.95 -15.94
C LYS A 161 -19.49 16.59 -15.75
N GLY A 162 -20.74 16.49 -16.18
CA GLY A 162 -21.55 15.28 -16.07
C GLY A 162 -22.26 15.08 -14.72
N GLU A 163 -22.15 16.03 -13.79
CA GLU A 163 -22.69 15.94 -12.41
C GLU A 163 -23.99 16.72 -12.21
N HIS A 164 -24.68 17.11 -13.29
CA HIS A 164 -25.94 17.83 -13.15
C HIS A 164 -27.04 16.91 -12.62
N GLN A 165 -27.80 17.39 -11.64
CA GLN A 165 -28.96 16.69 -11.08
C GLN A 165 -30.23 17.44 -11.46
N THR A 166 -31.32 16.70 -11.73
CA THR A 166 -32.63 17.29 -12.03
C THR A 166 -33.68 16.74 -11.07
N LYS A 167 -34.77 17.48 -10.82
CA LYS A 167 -35.87 17.02 -9.94
C LYS A 167 -36.47 15.65 -10.34
N LYS A 168 -36.34 15.25 -11.62
CA LYS A 168 -36.81 13.96 -12.16
C LYS A 168 -35.71 12.90 -12.26
N SER A 169 -34.44 13.27 -12.08
CA SER A 169 -33.32 12.34 -12.01
C SER A 169 -32.37 12.73 -10.88
N ASN A 170 -32.55 12.08 -9.73
CA ASN A 170 -31.48 11.83 -8.76
C ASN A 170 -30.54 10.72 -9.29
N GLY A 171 -30.33 10.68 -10.61
CA GLY A 171 -29.61 9.61 -11.28
C GLY A 171 -28.10 9.73 -11.10
N PRO A 172 -27.35 8.65 -11.35
CA PRO A 172 -25.89 8.67 -11.32
C PRO A 172 -25.34 9.69 -12.33
N SER A 173 -24.16 10.25 -12.05
CA SER A 173 -23.44 11.13 -12.98
C SER A 173 -23.32 10.46 -14.37
N TRP A 174 -23.17 11.25 -15.43
CA TRP A 174 -22.91 10.70 -16.76
C TRP A 174 -21.66 9.81 -16.78
N ASN A 175 -20.63 10.18 -16.02
CA ASN A 175 -19.41 9.40 -15.89
C ASN A 175 -19.68 8.05 -15.23
N ALA A 176 -20.42 8.02 -14.12
CA ALA A 176 -20.81 6.79 -13.44
C ALA A 176 -21.69 5.90 -14.33
N SER A 177 -22.60 6.51 -15.11
CA SER A 177 -23.43 5.78 -16.09
C SER A 177 -22.58 5.10 -17.15
N LEU A 178 -21.57 5.81 -17.68
CA LEU A 178 -20.62 5.26 -18.64
C LEU A 178 -19.80 4.13 -18.00
N LEU A 179 -19.25 4.32 -16.80
CA LEU A 179 -18.40 3.35 -16.10
C LEU A 179 -19.15 2.11 -15.57
N SER A 180 -20.47 2.18 -15.39
CA SER A 180 -21.27 1.07 -14.85
C SER A 180 -21.14 -0.24 -15.66
N GLY A 181 -21.04 -0.13 -16.99
CA GLY A 181 -20.81 -1.26 -17.88
C GLY A 181 -19.46 -1.94 -17.65
N PRO A 182 -18.34 -1.21 -17.83
CA PRO A 182 -17.01 -1.73 -17.52
C PRO A 182 -16.86 -2.30 -16.12
N GLN A 183 -17.40 -1.63 -15.09
CA GLN A 183 -17.35 -2.13 -13.72
C GLN A 183 -17.95 -3.53 -13.64
N LYS A 184 -19.20 -3.69 -14.12
CA LYS A 184 -19.91 -4.97 -14.08
C LYS A 184 -19.16 -6.10 -14.77
N ASP A 185 -18.51 -5.80 -15.90
CA ASP A 185 -17.89 -6.81 -16.76
C ASP A 185 -16.41 -7.08 -16.39
N LEU A 186 -15.69 -6.10 -15.84
CA LEU A 186 -14.28 -6.21 -15.44
C LEU A 186 -14.10 -6.58 -13.96
N ASP A 187 -15.07 -6.29 -13.09
CA ASP A 187 -15.00 -6.66 -11.66
C ASP A 187 -14.79 -8.17 -11.43
N PRO A 188 -15.47 -9.09 -12.15
CA PRO A 188 -15.21 -10.52 -12.02
C PRO A 188 -13.78 -10.90 -12.40
N VAL A 189 -13.22 -10.25 -13.42
CA VAL A 189 -11.82 -10.46 -13.87
C VAL A 189 -10.86 -9.99 -12.79
N TRP A 190 -11.08 -8.80 -12.23
CA TRP A 190 -10.30 -8.27 -11.11
C TRP A 190 -10.34 -9.17 -9.87
N ASN A 191 -11.53 -9.66 -9.51
CA ASN A 191 -11.70 -10.54 -8.37
C ASN A 191 -10.99 -11.89 -8.58
N SER A 192 -11.04 -12.41 -9.81
CA SER A 192 -10.27 -13.61 -10.21
C SER A 192 -8.76 -13.37 -10.08
N ILE A 193 -8.28 -12.21 -10.53
CA ILE A 193 -6.86 -11.83 -10.42
C ILE A 193 -6.44 -11.65 -8.96
N ASP A 194 -7.21 -11.01 -8.08
CA ASP A 194 -6.87 -10.91 -6.65
C ASP A 194 -6.77 -12.29 -6.01
N LYS A 195 -7.64 -13.23 -6.41
CA LYS A 195 -7.57 -14.62 -5.93
C LYS A 195 -6.29 -15.31 -6.43
N LYS A 196 -6.03 -15.31 -7.74
CA LYS A 196 -4.84 -15.93 -8.33
C LYS A 196 -3.54 -15.29 -7.83
N THR A 197 -3.56 -13.99 -7.52
CA THR A 197 -2.43 -13.27 -6.92
C THR A 197 -2.02 -13.90 -5.58
N LYS A 198 -2.99 -14.27 -4.74
CA LYS A 198 -2.68 -14.93 -3.45
C LYS A 198 -1.99 -16.27 -3.65
N ASP A 199 -2.53 -17.10 -4.55
CA ASP A 199 -1.98 -18.43 -4.82
C ASP A 199 -0.56 -18.33 -5.42
N PHE A 200 -0.37 -17.37 -6.33
CA PHE A 200 0.93 -17.06 -6.93
C PHE A 200 1.96 -16.62 -5.87
N VAL A 201 1.57 -15.72 -4.97
CA VAL A 201 2.40 -15.26 -3.85
C VAL A 201 2.81 -16.43 -2.96
N GLU A 202 1.87 -17.28 -2.54
CA GLU A 202 2.20 -18.42 -1.67
C GLU A 202 3.14 -19.45 -2.32
N GLN A 203 2.99 -19.69 -3.63
CA GLN A 203 3.94 -20.53 -4.37
C GLN A 203 5.35 -19.92 -4.40
N ARG A 204 5.44 -18.59 -4.52
CA ARG A 204 6.71 -17.88 -4.65
C ARG A 204 7.45 -17.73 -3.34
N LYS A 205 6.74 -17.56 -2.23
CA LYS A 205 7.32 -17.63 -0.88
C LYS A 205 8.09 -18.94 -0.65
N LYS A 206 7.55 -20.07 -1.11
CA LYS A 206 8.23 -21.38 -0.99
C LYS A 206 9.53 -21.43 -1.80
N LEU A 207 9.55 -20.86 -3.00
CA LEU A 207 10.76 -20.81 -3.83
C LEU A 207 11.83 -19.90 -3.22
N VAL A 208 11.43 -18.72 -2.71
CA VAL A 208 12.35 -17.81 -2.02
C VAL A 208 12.91 -18.45 -0.75
N ALA A 209 12.05 -19.11 0.05
CA ALA A 209 12.49 -19.85 1.23
C ALA A 209 13.50 -20.96 0.87
N GLY A 210 13.27 -21.70 -0.22
CA GLY A 210 14.22 -22.72 -0.69
C GLY A 210 15.58 -22.13 -1.11
N GLU A 211 15.61 -20.99 -1.79
CA GLU A 211 16.86 -20.30 -2.14
C GLU A 211 17.56 -19.72 -0.91
N ILE A 212 16.80 -19.23 0.08
CA ILE A 212 17.35 -18.82 1.38
C ILE A 212 17.98 -20.04 2.07
N GLU A 213 17.27 -21.17 2.18
CA GLU A 213 17.83 -22.40 2.76
C GLU A 213 19.09 -22.86 2.03
N PHE A 214 19.11 -22.78 0.70
CA PHE A 214 20.29 -23.09 -0.11
C PHE A 214 21.47 -22.17 0.19
N LEU A 215 21.25 -20.84 0.26
CA LEU A 215 22.24 -19.86 0.70
C LEU A 215 22.77 -20.19 2.11
N MET A 216 21.86 -20.42 3.05
CA MET A 216 22.22 -20.67 4.46
C MET A 216 23.01 -21.96 4.63
N ASN A 217 22.66 -23.02 3.90
CA ASN A 217 23.37 -24.29 3.91
C ASN A 217 24.76 -24.17 3.26
N GLY A 218 24.86 -23.43 2.15
CA GLY A 218 26.14 -23.11 1.52
C GLY A 218 27.05 -22.38 2.50
N LEU A 219 26.54 -21.32 3.14
CA LEU A 219 27.29 -20.55 4.14
C LEU A 219 27.73 -21.43 5.29
N ARG A 220 26.82 -22.21 5.90
CA ARG A 220 27.12 -23.14 7.01
C ARG A 220 28.21 -24.14 6.65
N ASN A 221 28.21 -24.66 5.42
CA ASN A 221 29.24 -25.57 4.95
C ASN A 221 30.59 -24.88 4.78
N SER A 222 30.63 -23.65 4.24
CA SER A 222 31.85 -22.86 4.11
C SER A 222 32.45 -22.44 5.45
N ILE A 223 31.69 -22.48 6.55
CA ILE A 223 32.14 -22.11 7.90
C ILE A 223 32.20 -23.28 8.89
N LYS A 224 32.20 -24.54 8.43
CA LYS A 224 32.06 -25.73 9.30
C LYS A 224 33.09 -25.84 10.44
N GLY A 225 34.19 -25.09 10.39
CA GLY A 225 35.20 -25.00 11.47
C GLY A 225 35.07 -23.80 12.40
N VAL A 226 34.23 -22.80 12.09
CA VAL A 226 34.09 -21.55 12.85
C VAL A 226 33.13 -21.74 14.03
N ASP A 227 33.66 -21.79 15.25
CA ASP A 227 32.84 -21.88 16.47
C ASP A 227 32.35 -20.51 16.95
N SER A 228 31.60 -19.81 16.09
CA SER A 228 30.94 -18.54 16.46
C SER A 228 29.43 -18.73 16.54
N LYS A 229 28.93 -18.96 17.76
CA LYS A 229 27.49 -18.98 18.06
C LYS A 229 26.81 -17.67 17.63
N ALA A 230 27.50 -16.54 17.80
CA ALA A 230 26.99 -15.22 17.42
C ALA A 230 26.88 -15.06 15.89
N PHE A 231 27.84 -15.57 15.11
CA PHE A 231 27.74 -15.57 13.65
C PHE A 231 26.58 -16.44 13.14
N LYS A 232 26.43 -17.65 13.69
CA LYS A 232 25.32 -18.56 13.34
C LYS A 232 23.97 -17.89 13.60
N LYS A 233 23.83 -17.19 14.73
CA LYS A 233 22.60 -16.46 15.07
C LYS A 233 22.35 -15.25 14.17
N ASN A 234 23.38 -14.45 13.87
CA ASN A 234 23.27 -13.33 12.92
C ASN A 234 22.81 -13.84 11.54
N LEU A 235 23.41 -14.94 11.07
CA LEU A 235 23.03 -15.63 9.85
C LEU A 235 21.55 -16.07 9.87
N GLU A 236 21.08 -16.69 10.95
CA GLU A 236 19.68 -17.12 11.11
C GLU A 236 18.67 -15.97 10.95
N ASN A 237 19.04 -14.73 11.31
CA ASN A 237 18.18 -13.56 11.14
C ASN A 237 18.17 -12.99 9.72
N LYS A 238 19.19 -13.27 8.89
CA LYS A 238 19.27 -12.74 7.50
C LYS A 238 18.30 -13.42 6.54
N GLY A 239 17.97 -14.69 6.78
CA GLY A 239 16.93 -15.39 6.01
C GLY A 239 15.57 -14.68 6.08
N PRO A 240 15.01 -14.46 7.29
CA PRO A 240 13.79 -13.67 7.47
C PRO A 240 13.85 -12.26 6.86
N ALA A 241 15.00 -11.58 6.90
CA ALA A 241 15.15 -10.25 6.29
C ALA A 241 15.03 -10.29 4.75
N LEU A 242 15.62 -11.31 4.09
CA LEU A 242 15.42 -11.54 2.66
C LEU A 242 13.95 -11.85 2.35
N GLN A 243 13.32 -12.74 3.12
CA GLN A 243 11.90 -13.07 2.94
C GLN A 243 11.01 -11.83 3.05
N GLN A 244 11.25 -10.98 4.03
CA GLN A 244 10.50 -9.74 4.23
C GLN A 244 10.64 -8.76 3.06
N ALA A 245 11.80 -8.73 2.39
CA ALA A 245 11.99 -7.91 1.19
C ALA A 245 11.05 -8.36 0.05
N PHE A 246 10.91 -9.66 -0.17
CA PHE A 246 9.97 -10.22 -1.13
C PHE A 246 8.51 -9.97 -0.72
N ASP A 247 8.15 -10.22 0.55
CA ASP A 247 6.80 -10.00 1.07
C ASP A 247 6.35 -8.52 0.91
N THR A 248 7.29 -7.58 1.06
CA THR A 248 7.04 -6.14 0.88
C THR A 248 6.72 -5.82 -0.58
N ILE A 249 7.47 -6.39 -1.52
CA ILE A 249 7.24 -6.22 -2.96
C ILE A 249 5.87 -6.77 -3.35
N GLU A 250 5.54 -7.97 -2.90
CA GLU A 250 4.25 -8.62 -3.17
C GLU A 250 3.07 -7.81 -2.62
N SER A 251 3.18 -7.34 -1.37
CA SER A 251 2.16 -6.51 -0.73
C SER A 251 1.95 -5.19 -1.47
N ALA A 252 3.03 -4.59 -1.97
CA ALA A 252 2.99 -3.38 -2.76
C ALA A 252 2.35 -3.60 -4.14
N ILE A 253 2.65 -4.71 -4.81
CA ILE A 253 2.01 -5.08 -6.09
C ILE A 253 0.51 -5.23 -5.90
N ARG A 254 0.08 -5.99 -4.88
CA ARG A 254 -1.34 -6.22 -4.62
C ARG A 254 -2.09 -4.93 -4.27
N SER A 255 -1.46 -4.07 -3.48
CA SER A 255 -2.04 -2.76 -3.13
C SER A 255 -2.10 -1.84 -4.35
N GLY A 256 -1.06 -1.85 -5.19
CA GLY A 256 -1.01 -1.10 -6.45
C GLY A 256 -2.12 -1.51 -7.42
N LEU A 257 -2.36 -2.82 -7.59
CA LEU A 257 -3.46 -3.31 -8.43
C LEU A 257 -4.85 -2.88 -7.93
N LYS A 258 -5.08 -2.93 -6.62
CA LYS A 258 -6.34 -2.45 -6.03
C LYS A 258 -6.54 -0.96 -6.24
N GLN A 259 -5.48 -0.17 -6.08
CA GLN A 259 -5.52 1.26 -6.34
C GLN A 259 -5.75 1.56 -7.82
N GLN A 260 -5.12 0.81 -8.73
CA GLN A 260 -5.36 0.91 -10.16
C GLN A 260 -6.81 0.63 -10.52
N LYS A 261 -7.40 -0.46 -9.98
CA LYS A 261 -8.81 -0.77 -10.18
C LYS A 261 -9.70 0.44 -9.86
N GLY A 262 -9.53 1.03 -8.69
CA GLY A 262 -10.29 2.21 -8.28
C GLY A 262 -10.13 3.36 -9.27
N ARG A 263 -8.88 3.73 -9.58
CA ARG A 263 -8.58 4.86 -10.49
C ARG A 263 -9.06 4.68 -11.94
N LEU A 264 -9.23 3.44 -12.38
CA LEU A 264 -9.66 3.13 -13.75
C LEU A 264 -11.18 3.00 -13.86
N LEU A 265 -11.84 2.50 -12.83
CA LEU A 265 -13.25 2.10 -12.90
C LEU A 265 -14.17 2.92 -12.00
N GLU A 266 -13.67 3.80 -11.14
CA GLU A 266 -14.50 4.66 -10.27
C GLU A 266 -14.58 6.11 -10.79
N ASP A 267 -15.57 6.86 -10.28
CA ASP A 267 -15.82 8.27 -10.62
C ASP A 267 -15.42 9.21 -9.46
N SER A 268 -14.31 8.91 -8.77
CA SER A 268 -13.79 9.71 -7.67
C SER A 268 -12.90 10.86 -8.18
N ASN A 269 -12.69 11.86 -7.32
CA ASN A 269 -11.79 12.98 -7.63
C ASN A 269 -10.35 12.47 -7.79
N GLY A 270 -9.73 12.73 -8.94
CA GLY A 270 -8.37 12.29 -9.26
C GLY A 270 -8.28 10.99 -10.06
N ASP A 271 -9.42 10.37 -10.41
CA ASP A 271 -9.45 9.17 -11.25
C ASP A 271 -9.19 9.49 -12.72
N TYR A 272 -8.60 8.54 -13.44
CA TYR A 272 -8.13 8.74 -14.82
C TYR A 272 -9.30 9.04 -15.77
N PHE A 273 -10.39 8.30 -15.62
CA PHE A 273 -11.59 8.49 -16.44
C PHE A 273 -12.21 9.86 -16.23
N ARG A 274 -12.47 10.25 -14.97
CA ARG A 274 -13.06 11.55 -14.62
C ARG A 274 -12.20 12.73 -15.09
N GLY A 275 -10.88 12.63 -14.96
CA GLY A 275 -9.94 13.63 -15.47
C GLY A 275 -10.09 13.87 -16.97
N ARG A 276 -10.10 12.79 -17.78
CA ARG A 276 -10.28 12.91 -19.23
C ARG A 276 -11.68 13.37 -19.62
N MET A 277 -12.72 12.88 -18.94
CA MET A 277 -14.10 13.35 -19.16
C MET A 277 -14.23 14.85 -18.88
N SER A 278 -13.65 15.35 -17.79
CA SER A 278 -13.66 16.78 -17.46
C SER A 278 -13.02 17.63 -18.57
N SER A 279 -11.94 17.17 -19.20
CA SER A 279 -11.36 17.88 -20.35
C SER A 279 -12.29 17.84 -21.56
N LEU A 280 -12.80 16.66 -21.90
CA LEU A 280 -13.73 16.49 -23.03
C LEU A 280 -14.99 17.38 -22.88
N TYR A 281 -15.56 17.46 -21.69
CA TYR A 281 -16.71 18.34 -21.43
C TYR A 281 -16.36 19.81 -21.67
N LYS A 282 -15.18 20.26 -21.24
CA LYS A 282 -14.71 21.63 -21.49
C LYS A 282 -14.51 21.90 -22.98
N ASP A 283 -13.91 20.96 -23.70
CA ASP A 283 -13.64 21.09 -25.13
C ASP A 283 -14.95 21.21 -25.92
N VAL A 284 -15.95 20.40 -25.57
CA VAL A 284 -17.29 20.45 -26.20
C VAL A 284 -18.01 21.76 -25.87
N VAL A 285 -17.90 22.26 -24.65
CA VAL A 285 -18.49 23.57 -24.26
C VAL A 285 -17.80 24.71 -25.01
N ALA A 286 -16.48 24.70 -25.09
CA ALA A 286 -15.71 25.72 -25.80
C ALA A 286 -16.03 25.72 -27.30
N ASP A 287 -16.08 24.55 -27.93
CA ASP A 287 -16.45 24.41 -29.35
C ASP A 287 -17.88 24.94 -29.61
N GLN A 288 -18.83 24.61 -28.72
CA GLN A 288 -20.19 25.13 -28.78
C GLN A 288 -20.24 26.66 -28.70
N GLU A 289 -19.49 27.26 -27.78
CA GLU A 289 -19.50 28.70 -27.52
C GLU A 289 -18.75 29.49 -28.60
N CYS A 290 -17.61 29.00 -29.08
CA CYS A 290 -16.80 29.69 -30.10
C CYS A 290 -17.43 29.62 -31.49
N LYS A 291 -17.94 28.46 -31.90
CA LYS A 291 -18.44 28.26 -33.28
C LYS A 291 -19.94 28.48 -33.44
N LYS A 292 -20.63 28.89 -32.35
CA LYS A 292 -22.10 29.00 -32.27
C LYS A 292 -22.80 27.72 -32.77
N HIS A 293 -22.16 26.56 -32.60
CA HIS A 293 -22.68 25.32 -33.11
C HIS A 293 -23.98 24.95 -32.42
N SER A 294 -24.88 24.31 -33.18
CA SER A 294 -26.08 23.74 -32.59
C SER A 294 -25.70 22.72 -31.53
N PHE A 295 -26.51 22.60 -30.49
CA PHE A 295 -26.29 21.65 -29.41
C PHE A 295 -26.16 20.20 -29.93
N ARG A 296 -26.81 19.91 -31.07
CA ARG A 296 -26.75 18.61 -31.75
C ARG A 296 -25.37 18.34 -32.38
N ALA A 297 -24.70 19.37 -32.88
CA ALA A 297 -23.33 19.25 -33.41
C ALA A 297 -22.31 19.04 -32.28
N ALA A 298 -22.47 19.72 -31.14
CA ALA A 298 -21.64 19.50 -29.94
C ALA A 298 -21.75 18.05 -29.42
N LEU A 299 -22.95 17.45 -29.46
CA LEU A 299 -23.13 16.03 -29.13
C LEU A 299 -22.50 15.08 -30.15
N ASN A 300 -22.47 15.44 -31.43
CA ASN A 300 -21.78 14.63 -32.43
C ASN A 300 -20.26 14.62 -32.16
N MET A 301 -19.68 15.79 -31.82
CA MET A 301 -18.28 15.87 -31.39
C MET A 301 -18.04 15.00 -30.15
N PHE A 302 -18.89 15.14 -29.12
CA PHE A 302 -18.80 14.33 -27.91
C PHE A 302 -18.87 12.82 -28.22
N GLU A 303 -19.83 12.38 -29.04
CA GLU A 303 -19.97 10.98 -29.45
C GLU A 303 -18.76 10.47 -30.22
N ASN A 304 -18.25 11.26 -31.18
CA ASN A 304 -17.09 10.91 -31.99
C ASN A 304 -15.84 10.70 -31.12
N VAL A 305 -15.61 11.57 -30.12
CA VAL A 305 -14.50 11.38 -29.19
C VAL A 305 -14.76 10.18 -28.27
N MET A 306 -15.96 10.08 -27.68
CA MET A 306 -16.30 9.00 -26.73
C MET A 306 -16.22 7.60 -27.31
N CYS A 307 -16.46 7.44 -28.61
CA CYS A 307 -16.51 6.14 -29.30
C CYS A 307 -15.40 5.96 -30.34
N GLY A 308 -14.48 6.94 -30.42
CA GLY A 308 -13.35 6.94 -31.35
C GLY A 308 -12.07 6.39 -30.74
N SER A 309 -10.97 6.53 -31.49
CA SER A 309 -9.62 6.16 -31.05
C SER A 309 -9.15 6.99 -29.84
N GLU A 310 -9.65 8.21 -29.68
CA GLU A 310 -9.36 9.08 -28.54
C GLU A 310 -10.30 8.91 -27.34
N SER A 311 -11.09 7.83 -27.33
CA SER A 311 -12.08 7.62 -26.28
C SER A 311 -11.42 7.58 -24.90
N PRO A 312 -12.11 8.14 -23.87
CA PRO A 312 -11.62 8.08 -22.50
C PRO A 312 -11.34 6.65 -22.04
N TYR A 313 -12.10 5.67 -22.53
CA TYR A 313 -11.85 4.27 -22.24
C TYR A 313 -10.54 3.76 -22.85
N VAL A 314 -10.32 3.96 -24.14
CA VAL A 314 -9.11 3.48 -24.83
C VAL A 314 -7.87 4.21 -24.28
N VAL A 315 -7.90 5.54 -24.25
CA VAL A 315 -6.73 6.33 -23.86
C VAL A 315 -6.41 6.18 -22.37
N GLN A 316 -7.41 6.24 -21.50
CA GLN A 316 -7.16 6.21 -20.05
C GLN A 316 -7.21 4.81 -19.49
N ILE A 317 -8.21 3.99 -19.82
CA ILE A 317 -8.35 2.70 -19.16
C ILE A 317 -7.33 1.69 -19.69
N GLN A 318 -7.18 1.57 -21.01
CA GLN A 318 -6.18 0.66 -21.58
C GLN A 318 -4.76 1.23 -21.50
N GLY A 319 -4.56 2.49 -21.92
CA GLY A 319 -3.25 3.14 -21.92
C GLY A 319 -2.64 3.25 -20.54
N LYS A 320 -3.38 3.78 -19.55
CA LYS A 320 -2.84 3.95 -18.19
C LYS A 320 -2.67 2.64 -17.44
N PHE A 321 -3.47 1.60 -17.74
CA PHE A 321 -3.27 0.30 -17.09
C PHE A 321 -1.86 -0.24 -17.36
N ASN A 322 -1.45 -0.26 -18.64
CA ASN A 322 -0.13 -0.75 -19.04
C ASN A 322 1.00 0.17 -18.56
N GLU A 323 0.82 1.50 -18.66
CA GLU A 323 1.82 2.49 -18.21
C GLU A 323 2.09 2.37 -16.70
N VAL A 324 1.03 2.29 -15.89
CA VAL A 324 1.16 2.23 -14.43
C VAL A 324 1.72 0.87 -14.02
N TRP A 325 1.35 -0.23 -14.69
CA TRP A 325 2.00 -1.52 -14.45
C TRP A 325 3.49 -1.48 -14.77
N GLY A 326 3.88 -0.97 -15.95
CA GLY A 326 5.28 -0.88 -16.36
C GLY A 326 6.11 -0.05 -15.37
N THR A 327 5.56 1.08 -14.91
CA THR A 327 6.18 1.92 -13.87
C THR A 327 6.33 1.17 -12.54
N LEU A 328 5.25 0.53 -12.08
CA LEU A 328 5.25 -0.24 -10.83
C LEU A 328 6.27 -1.39 -10.89
N LYS A 329 6.27 -2.16 -11.97
CA LYS A 329 7.21 -3.27 -12.21
C LYS A 329 8.66 -2.80 -12.11
N MET A 330 9.00 -1.70 -12.78
CA MET A 330 10.34 -1.11 -12.76
C MET A 330 10.74 -0.61 -11.37
N GLU A 331 9.84 0.06 -10.67
CA GLU A 331 10.08 0.54 -9.30
C GLU A 331 10.33 -0.63 -8.34
N LYS A 332 9.49 -1.67 -8.40
CA LYS A 332 9.62 -2.84 -7.52
C LYS A 332 10.85 -3.67 -7.83
N LYS A 333 11.23 -3.77 -9.10
CA LYS A 333 12.50 -4.39 -9.53
C LYS A 333 13.70 -3.69 -8.86
N LYS A 334 13.77 -2.36 -8.96
CA LYS A 334 14.84 -1.56 -8.33
C LYS A 334 14.85 -1.70 -6.80
N GLN A 335 13.67 -1.67 -6.16
CA GLN A 335 13.55 -1.84 -4.71
C GLN A 335 14.03 -3.22 -4.26
N GLY A 336 13.62 -4.28 -4.95
CA GLY A 336 14.04 -5.64 -4.63
C GLY A 336 15.54 -5.87 -4.85
N GLU A 337 16.11 -5.38 -5.95
CA GLU A 337 17.56 -5.43 -6.16
C GLU A 337 18.33 -4.71 -5.06
N LYS A 338 17.88 -3.53 -4.64
CA LYS A 338 18.50 -2.78 -3.55
C LYS A 338 18.44 -3.56 -2.24
N ALA A 339 17.31 -4.22 -1.94
CA ALA A 339 17.15 -5.02 -0.73
C ALA A 339 18.04 -6.27 -0.74
N ILE A 340 18.07 -7.01 -1.86
CA ILE A 340 18.95 -8.17 -2.05
C ILE A 340 20.40 -7.76 -1.87
N LYS A 341 20.87 -6.72 -2.58
CA LYS A 341 22.24 -6.20 -2.47
C LYS A 341 22.59 -5.79 -1.05
N LYS A 342 21.67 -5.14 -0.35
CA LYS A 342 21.88 -4.74 1.06
C LYS A 342 22.15 -5.97 1.93
N VAL A 343 21.27 -6.97 1.90
CA VAL A 343 21.43 -8.16 2.73
C VAL A 343 22.67 -8.96 2.33
N MET A 344 22.94 -9.14 1.04
CA MET A 344 24.14 -9.84 0.56
C MET A 344 25.43 -9.13 0.99
N ASN A 345 25.47 -7.79 0.93
CA ASN A 345 26.62 -7.02 1.43
C ASN A 345 26.81 -7.15 2.94
N GLU A 346 25.73 -7.20 3.72
CA GLU A 346 25.81 -7.43 5.16
C GLU A 346 26.41 -8.82 5.46
N ILE A 347 25.94 -9.87 4.77
CA ILE A 347 26.48 -11.23 4.93
C ILE A 347 27.94 -11.31 4.48
N ARG A 348 28.28 -10.70 3.33
CA ARG A 348 29.64 -10.63 2.80
C ARG A 348 30.58 -9.92 3.77
N THR A 349 30.14 -8.80 4.35
CA THR A 349 30.92 -8.05 5.35
C THR A 349 31.15 -8.87 6.61
N ALA A 350 30.11 -9.51 7.14
CA ALA A 350 30.22 -10.39 8.30
C ALA A 350 31.17 -11.56 8.03
N SER A 351 31.10 -12.17 6.85
CA SER A 351 31.98 -13.29 6.45
C SER A 351 33.43 -12.85 6.29
N LYS A 352 33.69 -11.66 5.73
CA LYS A 352 35.05 -11.09 5.66
C LYS A 352 35.63 -10.82 7.04
N GLN A 353 34.82 -10.29 7.98
CA GLN A 353 35.27 -10.00 9.34
C GLN A 353 35.70 -11.27 10.09
N LEU A 354 35.13 -12.43 9.79
CA LEU A 354 35.61 -13.72 10.31
C LEU A 354 37.00 -14.13 9.78
N SER A 355 37.42 -13.58 8.63
CA SER A 355 38.68 -13.93 7.97
C SER A 355 39.84 -12.98 8.31
N VAL A 356 39.59 -11.87 9.03
CA VAL A 356 40.62 -10.86 9.33
C VAL A 356 41.40 -11.23 10.59
N GLN A 357 42.70 -11.48 10.44
CA GLN A 357 43.67 -11.53 11.54
C GLN A 357 43.97 -10.12 12.04
N GLN A 358 43.28 -9.67 13.07
CA GLN A 358 43.79 -8.57 13.89
C GLN A 358 43.75 -8.99 15.35
N LYS A 359 44.94 -9.04 15.97
CA LYS A 359 45.06 -9.14 17.42
C LYS A 359 44.39 -7.88 17.98
N PRO A 360 43.24 -7.99 18.66
CA PRO A 360 42.50 -6.80 19.10
C PRO A 360 43.37 -6.01 20.06
N SER A 361 43.37 -4.68 19.97
CA SER A 361 44.03 -3.85 20.97
C SER A 361 43.34 -4.02 22.33
N GLU A 362 44.06 -3.80 23.42
CA GLU A 362 43.49 -3.91 24.77
C GLU A 362 42.30 -2.94 24.98
N SER A 363 42.36 -1.78 24.33
CA SER A 363 41.25 -0.81 24.28
C SER A 363 40.02 -1.38 23.54
N ALA A 364 40.23 -2.08 22.41
CA ALA A 364 39.15 -2.71 21.66
C ALA A 364 38.49 -3.86 22.46
N LEU A 365 39.26 -4.64 23.22
CA LEU A 365 38.73 -5.68 24.10
C LEU A 365 37.87 -5.09 25.22
N LYS A 366 38.33 -4.01 25.88
CA LYS A 366 37.53 -3.30 26.89
C LYS A 366 36.24 -2.72 26.30
N MET A 367 36.30 -2.17 25.09
CA MET A 367 35.12 -1.65 24.40
C MET A 367 34.13 -2.77 24.04
N CYS A 368 34.61 -3.93 23.55
CA CYS A 368 33.77 -5.09 23.25
C CYS A 368 33.11 -5.67 24.50
N ALA A 369 33.84 -5.76 25.62
CA ALA A 369 33.29 -6.20 26.90
C ALA A 369 32.15 -5.26 27.37
N ASN A 370 32.36 -3.94 27.29
CA ASN A 370 31.33 -2.96 27.62
C ASN A 370 30.11 -3.05 26.70
N LEU A 371 30.32 -3.20 25.39
CA LEU A 371 29.24 -3.35 24.41
C LEU A 371 28.45 -4.63 24.63
N THR A 372 29.11 -5.74 24.95
CA THR A 372 28.44 -7.02 25.27
C THR A 372 27.55 -6.89 26.51
N LEU A 373 28.01 -6.15 27.51
CA LEU A 373 27.24 -5.85 28.73
C LEU A 373 25.99 -5.00 28.40
N LEU A 374 26.17 -3.96 27.60
CA LEU A 374 25.06 -3.12 27.11
C LEU A 374 24.07 -3.90 26.23
N VAL A 375 24.54 -4.84 25.40
CA VAL A 375 23.67 -5.70 24.59
C VAL A 375 22.83 -6.60 25.48
N LYS A 376 23.44 -7.20 26.51
CA LYS A 376 22.72 -8.03 27.49
C LYS A 376 21.64 -7.23 28.21
N GLU A 377 21.99 -6.04 28.72
CA GLU A 377 21.01 -5.13 29.35
C GLU A 377 19.91 -4.72 28.37
N GLY A 378 20.26 -4.41 27.13
CA GLY A 378 19.31 -4.07 26.07
C GLY A 378 18.32 -5.21 25.78
N ARG A 379 18.80 -6.47 25.73
CA ARG A 379 17.93 -7.65 25.58
C ARG A 379 17.01 -7.84 26.77
N ASP A 380 17.52 -7.69 27.99
CA ASP A 380 16.72 -7.80 29.21
C ASP A 380 15.62 -6.73 29.25
N GLN A 381 15.88 -5.53 28.71
CA GLN A 381 14.86 -4.49 28.56
C GLN A 381 13.85 -4.80 27.45
N CYS A 382 14.29 -5.32 26.30
CA CYS A 382 13.40 -5.70 25.19
C CYS A 382 12.48 -6.87 25.55
N SER A 383 12.91 -7.73 26.48
CA SER A 383 12.15 -8.89 26.98
C SER A 383 11.03 -8.50 27.95
N LYS A 384 11.05 -7.27 28.47
CA LYS A 384 9.99 -6.76 29.35
C LYS A 384 8.78 -6.35 28.51
N PRO A 385 7.54 -6.58 28.99
CA PRO A 385 6.35 -6.12 28.31
C PRO A 385 6.38 -4.59 28.15
N ILE A 386 5.99 -4.09 26.97
CA ILE A 386 5.88 -2.65 26.71
C ILE A 386 4.91 -2.07 27.76
N ARG A 387 5.43 -1.19 28.63
CA ARG A 387 4.59 -0.44 29.58
C ARG A 387 3.76 0.58 28.80
N THR A 388 2.54 0.21 28.44
CA THR A 388 1.57 1.09 27.77
C THR A 388 0.98 2.16 28.69
N SER A 389 1.34 2.16 29.98
CA SER A 389 0.81 3.05 31.03
C SER A 389 1.13 4.53 30.83
N TYR A 390 2.03 4.91 29.93
CA TYR A 390 2.36 6.32 29.65
C TYR A 390 1.61 6.93 28.45
N LEU A 391 0.89 6.12 27.66
CA LEU A 391 0.07 6.63 26.56
C LEU A 391 -1.36 6.99 26.98
N VAL A 392 -1.74 6.69 28.24
CA VAL A 392 -3.06 7.00 28.81
C VAL A 392 -2.87 7.66 30.18
N SER A 393 -2.42 8.91 30.22
CA SER A 393 -2.65 9.84 31.35
C SER A 393 -1.99 11.20 31.10
N ARG A 394 -2.63 12.03 30.28
CA ARG A 394 -2.44 13.50 30.34
C ARG A 394 -3.71 14.30 30.04
N SER A 395 -4.90 13.73 30.32
CA SER A 395 -6.18 14.45 30.25
C SER A 395 -6.82 14.71 31.62
N GLY A 396 -6.06 14.63 32.72
CA GLY A 396 -6.57 14.82 34.07
C GLY A 396 -5.70 15.79 34.87
N ARG A 397 -5.65 17.07 34.48
CA ARG A 397 -5.32 18.15 35.42
C ARG A 397 -6.62 18.82 35.85
N THR A 398 -7.27 18.26 36.87
CA THR A 398 -8.23 19.00 37.67
C THR A 398 -7.47 20.07 38.45
N VAL A 399 -7.68 21.32 38.07
CA VAL A 399 -7.31 22.50 38.86
C VAL A 399 -8.15 22.47 40.13
N LYS A 400 -7.51 22.26 41.29
CA LYS A 400 -8.13 22.58 42.58
C LYS A 400 -8.16 24.10 42.71
N VAL A 401 -9.35 24.67 42.62
CA VAL A 401 -9.61 26.04 43.06
C VAL A 401 -9.76 25.99 44.58
N GLU A 402 -8.76 26.51 45.29
CA GLU A 402 -8.90 26.82 46.71
C GLU A 402 -9.87 28.00 46.85
N LYS A 403 -11.00 27.79 47.53
CA LYS A 403 -11.82 28.88 48.06
C LYS A 403 -11.12 29.42 49.30
N LYS A 404 -10.77 30.71 49.27
CA LYS A 404 -10.67 31.55 50.46
C LYS A 404 -12.01 32.26 50.64
#